data_AF-A0A8B5YAH3-F1
#
_entry.id   AF-A0A8B5YAH3-F1
#
_cell.length_a   1.000
_cell.length_b   1.000
_cell.length_c   1.000
_cell.angle_alpha   90.00
_cell.angle_beta   90.00
_cell.angle_gamma   90.00
#
_symmetry.space_group_name_H-M   'P 1'
#
loop_
_entity.id
_entity.type
_entity.pdbx_description
1 polymer ?
#
loop_
_entity_poly.entity_id
_entity_poly.type
_entity_poly.pdbx_seq_one_letter_code
_entity_poly.pdbx_strand_id
1 'polypeptide(L)'
;MQQQAVESIEDWFKGEGKAPYFLAGYAGTGKTTHVNYVIDKLKIKLSEVAFACYTGKAALVVTQKAQGKYKASTIHSLIYDTYVDKKTGDLTVKKKSKDMLSHLKLIVVDEASMVDGQIMSDLRSFGVKILFIGDTGQLPPVSQNKNEEFLQMFNNPDFTLTEIHRQAAENPIIYLSMLARTKQKIEPGTYGKNGEAVVITHSTWETMKEHFYEKADQIICGYNRTRKHLNSEIRKFLGYEIDFPLEGDKMICLKNDWNKNLDDISLVNGMTGYVSKVYQEDAVSEKLKYDSTVIDFQPDFTGDYFEKLVIPNDSLTMMHLSCSRMNIKFITLLIMVM
;
A
#
# COMPACT_ATOMS: atom_id res chain seq x y z
N MET A 1 -2.26 -17.75 -24.07
CA MET A 1 -2.80 -17.15 -22.83
C MET A 1 -2.56 -15.65 -22.72
N GLN A 2 -1.33 -15.13 -22.82
CA GLN A 2 -1.10 -13.66 -22.77
C GLN A 2 -1.82 -12.87 -23.86
N GLN A 3 -1.78 -13.36 -25.11
CA GLN A 3 -2.53 -12.76 -26.22
C GLN A 3 -4.05 -12.85 -26.03
N GLN A 4 -4.55 -13.95 -25.44
CA GLN A 4 -5.98 -14.13 -25.16
C GLN A 4 -6.49 -13.14 -24.10
N ALA A 5 -5.65 -12.80 -23.11
CA ALA A 5 -6.00 -11.76 -22.13
C ALA A 5 -6.19 -10.41 -22.82
N VAL A 6 -5.29 -10.04 -23.73
CA VAL A 6 -5.38 -8.79 -24.49
C VAL A 6 -6.62 -8.77 -25.37
N GLU A 7 -6.89 -9.85 -26.11
CA GLU A 7 -8.07 -10.00 -26.96
C GLU A 7 -9.36 -9.90 -26.14
N SER A 8 -9.42 -10.56 -24.98
CA SER A 8 -10.59 -10.50 -24.10
C SER A 8 -10.87 -9.08 -23.55
N ILE A 9 -9.83 -8.34 -23.15
CA ILE A 9 -9.99 -6.94 -22.70
C ILE A 9 -10.41 -6.05 -23.88
N GLU A 10 -9.86 -6.27 -25.08
CA GLU A 10 -10.22 -5.54 -26.29
C GLU A 10 -11.69 -5.74 -26.67
N ASP A 11 -12.15 -6.98 -26.67
CA ASP A 11 -13.55 -7.34 -26.97
C ASP A 11 -14.50 -6.73 -25.95
N TRP A 12 -14.19 -6.83 -24.66
CA TRP A 12 -14.95 -6.16 -23.60
C TRP A 12 -15.00 -4.65 -23.77
N PHE A 13 -13.86 -4.02 -24.08
CA PHE A 13 -13.79 -2.57 -24.21
C PHE A 13 -14.66 -2.07 -25.38
N LYS A 14 -14.61 -2.78 -26.53
CA LYS A 14 -15.38 -2.45 -27.74
C LYS A 14 -16.86 -2.81 -27.65
N GLY A 15 -17.23 -3.76 -26.79
CA GLY A 15 -18.63 -4.13 -26.57
C GLY A 15 -19.50 -2.99 -26.04
N GLU A 16 -20.80 -3.04 -26.31
CA GLU A 16 -21.75 -1.98 -25.93
C GLU A 16 -22.01 -1.91 -24.40
N GLY A 17 -21.81 -3.02 -23.69
CA GLY A 17 -22.05 -3.12 -22.25
C GLY A 17 -21.03 -2.35 -21.41
N LYS A 18 -21.46 -1.67 -20.34
CA LYS A 18 -20.57 -0.98 -19.38
C LYS A 18 -20.30 -1.80 -18.11
N ALA A 19 -20.50 -3.11 -18.18
CA ALA A 19 -20.11 -4.00 -17.09
C ALA A 19 -18.62 -3.83 -16.81
N PRO A 20 -18.20 -3.75 -15.55
CA PRO A 20 -16.78 -3.76 -15.21
C PRO A 20 -16.13 -5.08 -15.64
N TYR A 21 -14.82 -5.04 -15.90
CA TYR A 21 -14.02 -6.21 -16.26
C TYR A 21 -12.94 -6.43 -15.22
N PHE A 22 -12.71 -7.68 -14.82
CA PHE A 22 -11.70 -8.05 -13.85
C PHE A 22 -10.62 -8.96 -14.46
N LEU A 23 -9.41 -8.41 -14.56
CA LEU A 23 -8.19 -9.14 -14.89
C LEU A 23 -7.48 -9.60 -13.62
N ALA A 24 -7.59 -10.89 -13.31
CA ALA A 24 -6.84 -11.51 -12.24
C ALA A 24 -5.45 -11.96 -12.72
N GLY A 25 -4.49 -12.00 -11.81
CA GLY A 25 -3.21 -12.64 -12.06
C GLY A 25 -2.29 -12.59 -10.86
N TYR A 26 -1.40 -13.56 -10.75
CA TYR A 26 -0.47 -13.64 -9.63
C TYR A 26 0.63 -12.56 -9.68
N ALA A 27 1.40 -12.44 -8.61
CA ALA A 27 2.64 -11.68 -8.63
C ALA A 27 3.55 -12.17 -9.77
N GLY A 28 4.10 -11.25 -10.56
CA GLY A 28 5.00 -11.60 -11.67
C GLY A 28 4.33 -12.09 -12.96
N THR A 29 3.00 -12.02 -13.11
CA THR A 29 2.29 -12.38 -14.36
C THR A 29 2.16 -11.21 -15.36
N GLY A 30 2.71 -10.04 -15.03
CA GLY A 30 2.78 -8.90 -15.96
C GLY A 30 1.48 -8.12 -16.16
N LYS A 31 0.54 -8.12 -15.19
CA LYS A 31 -0.77 -7.43 -15.28
C LYS A 31 -0.69 -5.99 -15.81
N THR A 32 0.13 -5.14 -15.18
CA THR A 32 0.30 -3.73 -15.59
C THR A 32 0.86 -3.61 -17.02
N THR A 33 1.75 -4.51 -17.43
CA THR A 33 2.30 -4.55 -18.79
C THR A 33 1.22 -4.85 -19.82
N HIS A 34 0.34 -5.82 -19.54
CA HIS A 34 -0.78 -6.15 -20.43
C HIS A 34 -1.76 -4.99 -20.55
N VAL A 35 -2.05 -4.28 -19.45
CA VAL A 35 -2.95 -3.12 -19.47
C VAL A 35 -2.37 -1.98 -20.32
N ASN A 36 -1.09 -1.65 -20.15
CA ASN A 36 -0.44 -0.64 -20.97
C ASN A 36 -0.45 -1.03 -22.45
N TYR A 37 -0.17 -2.31 -22.76
CA TYR A 37 -0.24 -2.82 -24.13
C TYR A 37 -1.64 -2.71 -24.73
N VAL A 38 -2.69 -3.00 -23.96
CA VAL A 38 -4.08 -2.87 -24.41
C VAL A 38 -4.44 -1.40 -24.68
N ILE A 39 -4.05 -0.48 -23.79
CA ILE A 39 -4.27 0.97 -23.96
C ILE A 39 -3.64 1.45 -25.27
N ASP A 40 -2.38 1.06 -25.53
CA ASP A 40 -1.65 1.39 -26.75
C ASP A 40 -2.33 0.78 -27.99
N LYS A 41 -2.73 -0.50 -27.92
CA LYS A 41 -3.41 -1.21 -29.02
C LYS A 41 -4.77 -0.58 -29.37
N LEU A 42 -5.54 -0.18 -28.35
CA LEU A 42 -6.82 0.50 -28.49
C LEU A 42 -6.67 1.98 -28.89
N LYS A 43 -5.44 2.50 -28.94
CA LYS A 43 -5.13 3.90 -29.26
C LYS A 43 -5.85 4.90 -28.34
N ILE A 44 -6.04 4.52 -27.08
CA ILE A 44 -6.61 5.41 -26.07
C ILE A 44 -5.50 6.35 -25.61
N LYS A 45 -5.75 7.66 -25.60
CA LYS A 45 -4.75 8.60 -25.07
C LYS A 45 -4.63 8.40 -23.57
N LEU A 46 -3.42 8.43 -23.02
CA LEU A 46 -3.23 8.31 -21.56
C LEU A 46 -3.97 9.40 -20.78
N SER A 47 -4.23 10.57 -21.39
CA SER A 47 -5.08 11.63 -20.80
C SER A 47 -6.57 11.26 -20.69
N GLU A 48 -7.01 10.21 -21.36
CA GLU A 48 -8.38 9.67 -21.32
C GLU A 48 -8.46 8.42 -20.40
N VAL A 49 -7.38 8.11 -19.68
CA VAL A 49 -7.30 6.97 -18.76
C VAL A 49 -6.99 7.47 -17.35
N ALA A 50 -7.83 7.11 -16.39
CA ALA A 50 -7.52 7.30 -14.97
C ALA A 50 -6.96 6.01 -14.37
N PHE A 51 -5.81 6.10 -13.72
CA PHE A 51 -5.26 5.00 -12.92
C PHE A 51 -5.56 5.26 -11.45
N ALA A 52 -6.22 4.31 -10.80
CA ALA A 52 -6.61 4.42 -9.40
C ALA A 52 -6.21 3.16 -8.62
N CYS A 53 -5.93 3.34 -7.33
CA CYS A 53 -5.70 2.24 -6.40
C CYS A 53 -6.51 2.44 -5.13
N TYR A 54 -6.76 1.38 -4.37
CA TYR A 54 -7.47 1.51 -3.10
C TYR A 54 -6.67 2.31 -2.06
N THR A 55 -5.36 2.06 -1.96
CA THR A 55 -4.46 2.73 -1.00
C THR A 55 -3.53 3.74 -1.68
N GLY A 56 -3.12 4.76 -0.93
CA GLY A 56 -2.17 5.77 -1.42
C GLY A 56 -0.79 5.19 -1.73
N LYS A 57 -0.30 4.22 -0.94
CA LYS A 57 0.98 3.55 -1.23
C LYS A 57 0.93 2.77 -2.54
N ALA A 58 -0.18 2.07 -2.83
CA ALA A 58 -0.34 1.39 -4.12
C ALA A 58 -0.36 2.39 -5.28
N ALA A 59 -1.09 3.51 -5.15
CA ALA A 59 -1.10 4.58 -6.14
C ALA A 59 0.29 5.17 -6.40
N LEU A 60 1.08 5.36 -5.35
CA LEU A 60 2.48 5.81 -5.46
C LEU A 60 3.33 4.79 -6.23
N VAL A 61 3.24 3.49 -5.91
CA VAL A 61 4.00 2.44 -6.59
C VAL A 61 3.62 2.35 -8.07
N VAL A 62 2.33 2.45 -8.41
CA VAL A 62 1.86 2.48 -9.80
C VAL A 62 2.41 3.71 -10.53
N THR A 63 2.37 4.88 -9.90
CA THR A 63 2.93 6.13 -10.44
C THR A 63 4.44 6.02 -10.71
N GLN A 64 5.20 5.43 -9.78
CA GLN A 64 6.63 5.20 -9.94
C GLN A 64 6.94 4.25 -11.10
N LYS A 65 6.21 3.12 -11.17
CA LYS A 65 6.35 2.14 -12.27
C LYS A 65 5.97 2.72 -13.63
N ALA A 66 5.11 3.74 -13.67
CA ALA A 66 4.73 4.43 -14.89
C ALA A 66 5.88 5.26 -15.50
N GLN A 67 6.97 5.50 -14.75
CA GLN A 67 8.15 6.24 -15.21
C GLN A 67 7.79 7.59 -15.88
N GLY A 68 6.87 8.33 -15.26
CA GLY A 68 6.43 9.65 -15.73
C GLY A 68 5.37 9.65 -16.84
N LYS A 69 4.94 8.48 -17.34
CA LYS A 69 3.88 8.40 -18.37
C LYS A 69 2.51 8.84 -17.87
N TYR A 70 2.20 8.52 -16.62
CA TYR A 70 0.93 8.85 -15.96
C TYR A 70 1.11 8.83 -14.43
N LYS A 71 0.18 9.48 -13.71
CA LYS A 71 0.06 9.42 -12.25
C LYS A 71 -1.18 8.60 -11.89
N ALA A 72 -1.09 7.82 -10.82
CA ALA A 72 -2.23 7.15 -10.22
C ALA A 72 -2.64 7.85 -8.93
N SER A 73 -3.94 7.85 -8.63
CA SER A 73 -4.50 8.41 -7.38
C SER A 73 -5.17 7.32 -6.56
N THR A 74 -5.65 7.65 -5.36
CA THR A 74 -6.60 6.76 -4.69
C THR A 74 -7.95 6.79 -5.41
N ILE A 75 -8.72 5.70 -5.32
CA ILE A 75 -10.11 5.67 -5.81
C ILE A 75 -10.92 6.79 -5.14
N HIS A 76 -10.70 6.99 -3.83
CA HIS A 76 -11.38 8.02 -3.06
C HIS A 76 -11.13 9.42 -3.62
N SER A 77 -9.87 9.77 -3.88
CA SER A 77 -9.49 11.05 -4.50
C SER A 77 -10.00 11.20 -5.93
N LEU A 78 -10.16 10.09 -6.66
CA LEU A 78 -10.70 10.10 -8.02
C LEU A 78 -12.19 10.47 -8.02
N ILE A 79 -13.00 9.83 -7.17
CA ILE A 79 -14.48 9.90 -7.24
C ILE A 79 -15.15 10.79 -6.19
N TYR A 80 -14.45 11.20 -5.13
CA TYR A 80 -14.99 12.04 -4.08
C TYR A 80 -14.20 13.35 -3.93
N ASP A 81 -14.91 14.38 -3.47
CA ASP A 81 -14.37 15.61 -2.91
C ASP A 81 -14.46 15.55 -1.39
N THR A 82 -13.38 15.94 -0.72
CA THR A 82 -13.31 16.05 0.74
C THR A 82 -13.44 17.51 1.15
N TYR A 83 -14.36 17.78 2.08
CA TYR A 83 -14.59 19.09 2.67
C TYR A 83 -14.32 19.00 4.16
N VAL A 84 -13.41 19.83 4.66
CA VAL A 84 -13.13 19.94 6.09
C VAL A 84 -13.84 21.18 6.62
N ASP A 85 -14.76 21.00 7.57
CA ASP A 85 -15.33 22.13 8.28
C ASP A 85 -14.25 22.80 9.13
N LYS A 86 -13.94 24.06 8.84
CA LYS A 86 -12.85 24.80 9.52
C LYS A 86 -13.13 25.09 11.00
N LYS A 87 -14.39 24.96 11.46
CA LYS A 87 -14.79 25.23 12.84
C LYS A 87 -14.90 23.95 13.66
N THR A 88 -15.43 22.87 13.10
CA THR A 88 -15.61 21.61 13.82
C THR A 88 -14.50 20.59 13.55
N GLY A 89 -13.77 20.73 12.45
CA GLY A 89 -12.81 19.74 11.97
C GLY A 89 -13.47 18.54 11.28
N ASP A 90 -14.78 18.55 11.12
CA ASP A 90 -15.52 17.42 10.55
C ASP A 90 -15.21 17.26 9.06
N LEU A 91 -14.90 16.02 8.66
CA LEU A 91 -14.62 15.66 7.28
C LEU A 91 -15.90 15.15 6.61
N THR A 92 -16.39 15.92 5.64
CA THR A 92 -17.51 15.52 4.78
C THR A 92 -16.98 15.06 3.44
N VAL A 93 -17.39 13.87 3.00
CA VAL A 93 -17.06 13.32 1.68
C VAL A 93 -18.28 13.45 0.79
N LYS A 94 -18.13 14.06 -0.40
CA LYS A 94 -19.19 14.13 -1.42
C LYS A 94 -18.72 13.53 -2.73
N LYS A 95 -19.57 12.77 -3.40
CA LYS A 95 -19.27 12.24 -4.72
C LYS A 95 -19.19 13.36 -5.75
N LYS A 96 -18.18 13.31 -6.62
CA LYS A 96 -18.01 14.24 -7.73
C LYS A 96 -19.14 14.10 -8.74
N SER A 97 -19.43 15.17 -9.48
CA SER A 97 -20.39 15.10 -10.57
C SER A 97 -19.87 14.21 -11.70
N LYS A 98 -20.80 13.61 -12.45
CA LYS A 98 -20.47 12.73 -13.58
C LYS A 98 -19.62 13.43 -14.64
N ASP A 99 -19.84 14.74 -14.83
CA ASP A 99 -19.15 15.55 -15.83
C ASP A 99 -17.63 15.63 -15.56
N MET A 100 -17.19 15.54 -14.30
CA MET A 100 -15.78 15.59 -13.93
C MET A 100 -14.96 14.46 -14.56
N LEU A 101 -15.55 13.29 -14.76
CA LEU A 101 -14.89 12.11 -15.34
C LEU A 101 -15.35 11.84 -16.78
N SER A 102 -16.16 12.71 -17.38
CA SER A 102 -16.75 12.50 -18.71
C SER A 102 -15.74 12.44 -19.86
N HIS A 103 -14.57 13.04 -19.67
CA HIS A 103 -13.45 13.01 -20.63
C HIS A 103 -12.71 11.66 -20.64
N LEU A 104 -12.94 10.80 -19.62
CA LEU A 104 -12.29 9.51 -19.50
C LEU A 104 -13.02 8.46 -20.34
N LYS A 105 -12.24 7.60 -20.99
CA LYS A 105 -12.72 6.39 -21.68
C LYS A 105 -12.53 5.14 -20.83
N LEU A 106 -11.55 5.14 -19.94
CA LEU A 106 -11.19 3.99 -19.13
C LEU A 106 -10.75 4.42 -17.73
N ILE A 107 -11.24 3.71 -16.71
CA ILE A 107 -10.69 3.75 -15.35
C ILE A 107 -10.02 2.41 -15.09
N VAL A 108 -8.73 2.42 -14.81
CA VAL A 108 -7.97 1.24 -14.41
C VAL A 108 -7.84 1.27 -12.89
N VAL A 109 -8.34 0.23 -12.23
CA VAL A 109 -8.29 0.10 -10.77
C VAL A 109 -7.37 -1.05 -10.38
N ASP A 110 -6.21 -0.75 -9.81
CA ASP A 110 -5.29 -1.75 -9.26
C ASP A 110 -5.56 -1.98 -7.75
N GLU A 111 -5.13 -3.14 -7.24
CA GLU A 111 -5.46 -3.60 -5.87
C GLU A 111 -6.98 -3.64 -5.64
N ALA A 112 -7.72 -4.13 -6.65
CA ALA A 112 -9.18 -4.18 -6.64
C ALA A 112 -9.74 -4.97 -5.45
N SER A 113 -8.99 -5.94 -4.91
CA SER A 113 -9.38 -6.78 -3.76
C SER A 113 -9.94 -5.99 -2.59
N MET A 114 -9.53 -4.73 -2.41
CA MET A 114 -9.95 -3.88 -1.29
C MET A 114 -11.22 -3.06 -1.56
N VAL A 115 -11.77 -3.07 -2.77
CA VAL A 115 -12.95 -2.28 -3.17
C VAL A 115 -14.24 -2.86 -2.57
N ASP A 116 -15.08 -1.98 -2.01
CA ASP A 116 -16.38 -2.35 -1.48
C ASP A 116 -17.54 -2.08 -2.45
N GLY A 117 -18.73 -2.59 -2.12
CA GLY A 117 -19.93 -2.46 -2.95
C GLY A 117 -20.38 -1.01 -3.17
N GLN A 118 -20.16 -0.12 -2.19
CA GLN A 118 -20.51 1.30 -2.32
C GLN A 118 -19.58 2.01 -3.30
N ILE A 119 -18.26 1.82 -3.15
CA ILE A 119 -17.26 2.37 -4.06
C ILE A 119 -17.48 1.84 -5.49
N MET A 120 -17.81 0.56 -5.63
CA MET A 120 -18.13 -0.05 -6.92
C MET A 120 -19.37 0.61 -7.57
N SER A 121 -20.45 0.79 -6.81
CA SER A 121 -21.66 1.49 -7.27
C SER A 121 -21.35 2.93 -7.69
N ASP A 122 -20.56 3.64 -6.89
CA ASP A 122 -20.16 5.01 -7.17
C ASP A 122 -19.30 5.11 -8.42
N LEU A 123 -18.31 4.23 -8.60
CA LEU A 123 -17.50 4.14 -9.83
C LEU A 123 -18.39 3.91 -11.06
N ARG A 124 -19.33 2.97 -11.00
CA ARG A 124 -20.26 2.68 -12.11
C ARG A 124 -21.14 3.89 -12.45
N SER A 125 -21.50 4.71 -11.46
CA SER A 125 -22.38 5.87 -11.68
C SER A 125 -21.77 6.92 -12.61
N PHE A 126 -20.44 6.96 -12.77
CA PHE A 126 -19.77 7.83 -13.74
C PHE A 126 -19.96 7.38 -15.20
N GLY A 127 -20.34 6.12 -15.43
CA GLY A 127 -20.63 5.59 -16.76
C GLY A 127 -19.41 5.47 -17.68
N VAL A 128 -18.21 5.43 -17.11
CA VAL A 128 -16.93 5.14 -17.78
C VAL A 128 -16.66 3.64 -17.70
N LYS A 129 -15.95 3.05 -18.68
CA LYS A 129 -15.53 1.64 -18.62
C LYS A 129 -14.52 1.45 -17.48
N ILE A 130 -14.66 0.37 -16.71
CA ILE A 130 -13.80 0.11 -15.54
C ILE A 130 -13.09 -1.23 -15.71
N LEU A 131 -11.76 -1.20 -15.70
CA LEU A 131 -10.89 -2.37 -15.73
C LEU A 131 -10.26 -2.53 -14.34
N PHE A 132 -10.71 -3.55 -13.62
CA PHE A 132 -10.10 -3.98 -12.37
C PHE A 132 -8.92 -4.90 -12.64
N ILE A 133 -7.86 -4.70 -11.86
CA ILE A 133 -6.67 -5.54 -11.84
C ILE A 133 -6.45 -5.98 -10.39
N GLY A 134 -6.13 -7.25 -10.19
CA GLY A 134 -5.90 -7.76 -8.86
C GLY A 134 -5.25 -9.12 -8.84
N ASP A 135 -4.90 -9.54 -7.63
CA ASP A 135 -4.38 -10.87 -7.35
C ASP A 135 -5.36 -11.59 -6.42
N THR A 136 -6.00 -12.65 -6.93
CA THR A 136 -7.00 -13.43 -6.21
C THR A 136 -6.46 -14.19 -5.00
N GLY A 137 -5.14 -14.33 -4.88
CA GLY A 137 -4.50 -14.91 -3.69
C GLY A 137 -3.94 -13.89 -2.71
N GLN A 138 -4.22 -12.58 -2.89
CA GLN A 138 -4.03 -11.60 -1.82
C GLN A 138 -5.08 -11.77 -0.72
N LEU A 139 -4.83 -11.13 0.43
CA LEU A 139 -5.77 -11.12 1.54
C LEU A 139 -7.10 -10.46 1.11
N PRO A 140 -8.25 -11.03 1.54
CA PRO A 140 -9.55 -10.42 1.27
C PRO A 140 -9.65 -9.04 1.94
N PRO A 141 -10.56 -8.18 1.47
CA PRO A 141 -10.80 -6.87 2.08
C PRO A 141 -11.15 -7.03 3.57
N VAL A 142 -10.71 -6.08 4.40
CA VAL A 142 -10.96 -6.06 5.86
C VAL A 142 -12.39 -5.57 6.19
N SER A 143 -13.23 -5.30 5.19
CA SER A 143 -14.58 -4.74 5.35
C SER A 143 -15.58 -5.77 5.92
N GLN A 144 -16.29 -5.37 6.97
CA GLN A 144 -17.40 -6.13 7.58
C GLN A 144 -18.74 -5.97 6.85
N ASN A 145 -18.81 -5.11 5.83
CA ASN A 145 -20.06 -4.79 5.15
C ASN A 145 -20.16 -5.50 3.79
N LYS A 146 -21.37 -6.01 3.52
CA LYS A 146 -21.76 -6.91 2.42
C LYS A 146 -21.23 -6.47 1.05
N ASN A 147 -20.08 -7.04 0.66
CA ASN A 147 -19.46 -6.87 -0.65
C ASN A 147 -19.88 -7.97 -1.62
N GLU A 148 -21.13 -8.44 -1.61
CA GLU A 148 -21.51 -9.67 -2.35
C GLU A 148 -21.23 -9.57 -3.87
N GLU A 149 -21.56 -8.45 -4.52
CA GLU A 149 -21.32 -8.27 -5.96
C GLU A 149 -19.82 -8.18 -6.30
N PHE A 150 -19.05 -7.40 -5.53
CA PHE A 150 -17.61 -7.30 -5.75
C PHE A 150 -16.90 -8.62 -5.41
N LEU A 151 -17.27 -9.30 -4.32
CA LEU A 151 -16.73 -10.63 -4.00
C LEU A 151 -17.08 -11.62 -5.11
N GLN A 152 -18.28 -11.57 -5.67
CA GLN A 152 -18.65 -12.44 -6.78
C GLN A 152 -17.75 -12.18 -8.00
N MET A 153 -17.56 -10.92 -8.39
CA MET A 153 -16.65 -10.57 -9.49
C MET A 153 -15.19 -10.95 -9.17
N PHE A 154 -14.73 -10.71 -7.95
CA PHE A 154 -13.38 -11.05 -7.50
C PHE A 154 -13.13 -12.57 -7.48
N ASN A 155 -14.14 -13.35 -7.08
CA ASN A 155 -14.08 -14.80 -7.10
C ASN A 155 -14.31 -15.40 -8.50
N ASN A 156 -14.85 -14.62 -9.45
CA ASN A 156 -15.13 -15.02 -10.82
C ASN A 156 -14.52 -14.00 -11.81
N PRO A 157 -13.19 -13.89 -11.89
CA PRO A 157 -12.54 -12.99 -12.82
C PRO A 157 -12.89 -13.32 -14.28
N ASP A 158 -13.09 -12.29 -15.09
CA ASP A 158 -13.33 -12.42 -16.54
C ASP A 158 -12.14 -13.09 -17.24
N PHE A 159 -10.92 -12.83 -16.77
CA PHE A 159 -9.72 -13.52 -17.23
C PHE A 159 -8.69 -13.65 -16.11
N THR A 160 -8.02 -14.81 -16.04
CA THR A 160 -6.92 -15.05 -15.09
C THR A 160 -5.61 -15.31 -15.82
N LEU A 161 -4.62 -14.45 -15.60
CA LEU A 161 -3.23 -14.69 -16.02
C LEU A 161 -2.59 -15.71 -15.09
N THR A 162 -2.36 -16.91 -15.61
CA THR A 162 -1.75 -18.04 -14.90
C THR A 162 -0.26 -18.23 -15.21
N GLU A 163 0.20 -17.71 -16.34
CA GLU A 163 1.58 -17.88 -16.80
C GLU A 163 2.51 -16.85 -16.15
N ILE A 164 3.49 -17.36 -15.40
CA ILE A 164 4.54 -16.55 -14.79
C ILE A 164 5.63 -16.34 -15.84
N HIS A 165 6.08 -15.09 -16.02
CA HIS A 165 7.16 -14.81 -16.96
C HIS A 165 8.42 -15.62 -16.60
N ARG A 166 9.17 -16.10 -17.60
CA ARG A 166 10.34 -16.98 -17.40
C ARG A 166 11.36 -16.46 -16.38
N GLN A 167 11.59 -15.15 -16.35
CA GLN A 167 12.47 -14.49 -15.38
C GLN A 167 11.93 -14.55 -13.93
N ALA A 168 10.60 -14.58 -13.79
CA ALA A 168 9.91 -14.73 -12.51
C ALA A 168 9.78 -16.20 -12.09
N ALA A 169 9.76 -17.15 -13.03
CA ALA A 169 9.73 -18.59 -12.73
C ALA A 169 11.02 -19.09 -12.07
N GLU A 170 12.17 -18.45 -12.33
CA GLU A 170 13.45 -18.77 -11.69
C GLU A 170 13.60 -18.13 -10.30
N ASN A 171 12.66 -17.28 -9.88
CA ASN A 171 12.71 -16.62 -8.58
C ASN A 171 12.14 -17.54 -7.47
N PRO A 172 12.96 -17.94 -6.47
CA PRO A 172 12.51 -18.85 -5.42
C PRO A 172 11.38 -18.29 -4.56
N ILE A 173 11.27 -16.96 -4.41
CA ILE A 173 10.17 -16.32 -3.67
C ILE A 173 8.83 -16.57 -4.36
N ILE A 174 8.83 -16.54 -5.71
CA ILE A 174 7.62 -16.79 -6.49
C ILE A 174 7.20 -18.25 -6.34
N TYR A 175 8.15 -19.18 -6.43
CA TYR A 175 7.92 -20.60 -6.14
C TYR A 175 7.32 -20.82 -4.74
N LEU A 176 7.93 -20.26 -3.69
CA LEU A 176 7.44 -20.36 -2.31
C LEU A 176 6.03 -19.77 -2.14
N SER A 177 5.74 -18.65 -2.82
CA SER A 177 4.41 -18.03 -2.80
C SER A 177 3.33 -18.95 -3.38
N MET A 178 3.67 -19.74 -4.41
CA MET A 178 2.75 -20.71 -5.02
C MET A 178 2.47 -21.89 -4.08
N LEU A 179 3.48 -22.36 -3.35
CA LEU A 179 3.29 -23.38 -2.31
C LEU A 179 2.34 -22.89 -1.22
N ALA A 180 2.58 -21.68 -0.69
CA ALA A 180 1.72 -21.08 0.33
C ALA A 180 0.26 -20.96 -0.14
N ARG A 181 0.03 -20.51 -1.37
CA ARG A 181 -1.30 -20.34 -1.97
C ARG A 181 -2.04 -21.65 -2.17
N THR A 182 -1.33 -22.68 -2.63
CA THR A 182 -1.90 -24.02 -2.82
C THR A 182 -1.96 -24.82 -1.52
N LYS A 183 -1.68 -24.18 -0.37
CA LYS A 183 -1.65 -24.78 0.97
C LYS A 183 -0.73 -26.00 1.05
N GLN A 184 0.29 -26.03 0.19
CA GLN A 184 1.34 -27.02 0.26
C GLN A 184 2.31 -26.67 1.39
N LYS A 185 2.88 -27.70 2.00
CA LYS A 185 3.88 -27.52 3.04
C LYS A 185 5.13 -26.85 2.44
N ILE A 186 5.64 -25.84 3.14
CA ILE A 186 6.94 -25.22 2.84
C ILE A 186 7.94 -25.80 3.83
N GLU A 187 8.91 -26.54 3.34
CA GLU A 187 9.94 -27.15 4.17
C GLU A 187 11.01 -26.13 4.57
N PRO A 188 11.61 -26.24 5.77
CA PRO A 188 12.81 -25.48 6.08
C PRO A 188 13.94 -25.80 5.11
N GLY A 189 14.66 -24.79 4.65
CA GLY A 189 15.71 -24.96 3.67
C GLY A 189 16.11 -23.67 2.97
N THR A 190 17.14 -23.79 2.13
CA THR A 190 17.59 -22.71 1.25
C THR A 190 17.02 -22.94 -0.14
N TYR A 191 16.43 -21.89 -0.71
CA TYR A 191 15.76 -21.91 -2.01
C TYR A 191 16.46 -20.93 -2.96
N GLY A 192 16.69 -21.39 -4.19
CA GLY A 192 17.45 -20.68 -5.21
C GLY A 192 18.95 -21.05 -5.19
N LYS A 193 19.65 -20.72 -6.28
CA LYS A 193 21.04 -21.16 -6.50
C LYS A 193 22.05 -20.45 -5.61
N ASN A 194 21.71 -19.23 -5.16
CA ASN A 194 22.58 -18.38 -4.34
C ASN A 194 22.01 -18.15 -2.94
N GLY A 195 20.99 -18.92 -2.55
CA GLY A 195 20.29 -18.75 -1.28
C GLY A 195 19.47 -17.46 -1.21
N GLU A 196 18.83 -17.11 -2.32
CA GLU A 196 17.99 -15.92 -2.44
C GLU A 196 16.76 -15.95 -1.51
N ALA A 197 16.33 -17.14 -1.06
CA ALA A 197 15.31 -17.30 -0.04
C ALA A 197 15.68 -18.41 0.96
N VAL A 198 15.41 -18.18 2.25
CA VAL A 198 15.65 -19.17 3.30
C VAL A 198 14.40 -19.30 4.16
N VAL A 199 13.97 -20.54 4.39
CA VAL A 199 12.87 -20.87 5.29
C VAL A 199 13.46 -21.53 6.52
N ILE A 200 13.18 -20.96 7.69
CA ILE A 200 13.71 -21.42 8.97
C ILE A 200 12.59 -21.86 9.90
N THR A 201 12.92 -22.71 10.87
CA THR A 201 12.02 -23.08 11.96
C THR A 201 11.91 -21.98 13.00
N HIS A 202 10.88 -22.04 13.84
CA HIS A 202 10.75 -21.16 15.01
C HIS A 202 11.95 -21.29 15.97
N SER A 203 12.47 -22.51 16.18
CA SER A 203 13.65 -22.71 17.03
C SER A 203 14.90 -22.01 16.48
N THR A 204 15.07 -22.05 15.16
CA THR A 204 16.16 -21.34 14.48
C THR A 204 15.98 -19.83 14.61
N TRP A 205 14.75 -19.33 14.43
CA TRP A 205 14.43 -17.91 14.64
C TRP A 205 14.82 -17.44 16.04
N GLU A 206 14.42 -18.14 17.10
CA GLU A 206 14.74 -17.71 18.47
C GLU A 206 16.24 -17.63 18.74
N THR A 207 17.03 -18.46 18.07
CA THR A 207 18.49 -18.49 18.24
C THR A 207 19.20 -17.45 17.37
N MET A 208 18.58 -17.02 16.25
CA MET A 208 19.22 -16.20 15.23
C MET A 208 18.56 -14.84 14.98
N LYS A 209 17.48 -14.51 15.70
CA LYS A 209 16.69 -13.28 15.48
C LYS A 209 17.54 -12.01 15.50
N GLU A 210 18.50 -11.91 16.42
CA GLU A 210 19.46 -10.80 16.51
C GLU A 210 20.27 -10.60 15.22
N HIS A 211 20.74 -11.70 14.62
CA HIS A 211 21.42 -11.66 13.33
C HIS A 211 20.53 -11.12 12.21
N PHE A 212 19.24 -11.45 12.24
CA PHE A 212 18.28 -10.94 11.26
C PHE A 212 17.91 -9.48 11.53
N TYR A 213 17.91 -9.03 12.79
CA TYR A 213 17.65 -7.64 13.14
C TYR A 213 18.68 -6.69 12.52
N GLU A 214 19.96 -7.09 12.48
CA GLU A 214 21.02 -6.28 11.87
C GLU A 214 20.96 -6.26 10.35
N LYS A 215 20.52 -7.35 9.72
CA LYS A 215 20.61 -7.55 8.26
C LYS A 215 19.32 -7.24 7.50
N ALA A 216 18.18 -7.26 8.16
CA ALA A 216 16.90 -7.11 7.48
C ALA A 216 16.62 -5.64 7.12
N ASP A 217 16.36 -5.37 5.84
CA ASP A 217 15.83 -4.08 5.40
C ASP A 217 14.37 -3.85 5.87
N GLN A 218 13.64 -4.94 6.06
CA GLN A 218 12.24 -4.95 6.46
C GLN A 218 11.87 -6.26 7.16
N ILE A 219 11.20 -6.14 8.31
CA ILE A 219 10.60 -7.28 9.03
C ILE A 219 9.07 -7.17 8.93
N ILE A 220 8.40 -8.29 8.66
CA ILE A 220 6.94 -8.39 8.50
C ILE A 220 6.42 -9.49 9.43
N CYS A 221 5.28 -9.25 10.07
CA CYS A 221 4.63 -10.23 10.94
C CYS A 221 3.11 -10.21 10.77
N GLY A 222 2.44 -11.32 11.10
CA GLY A 222 0.99 -11.47 10.87
C GLY A 222 0.08 -10.68 11.82
N TYR A 223 0.54 -10.34 13.03
CA TYR A 223 -0.31 -9.72 14.06
C TYR A 223 0.27 -8.41 14.58
N ASN A 224 -0.61 -7.45 14.89
CA ASN A 224 -0.23 -6.18 15.52
C ASN A 224 0.46 -6.36 16.89
N ARG A 225 0.07 -7.38 17.67
CA ARG A 225 0.73 -7.70 18.94
C ARG A 225 2.18 -8.14 18.71
N THR A 226 2.41 -9.04 17.75
CA THR A 226 3.76 -9.47 17.35
C THR A 226 4.58 -8.31 16.83
N ARG A 227 3.99 -7.42 16.03
CA ARG A 227 4.65 -6.21 15.54
C ARG A 227 5.14 -5.32 16.68
N LYS A 228 4.28 -5.05 17.67
CA LYS A 228 4.65 -4.25 18.85
C LYS A 228 5.78 -4.91 19.64
N HIS A 229 5.70 -6.23 19.83
CA HIS A 229 6.74 -6.99 20.52
C HIS A 229 8.08 -6.93 19.78
N LEU A 230 8.10 -7.24 18.48
CA LEU A 230 9.31 -7.16 17.65
C LEU A 230 9.88 -5.75 17.63
N ASN A 231 9.04 -4.71 17.47
CA ASN A 231 9.53 -3.33 17.51
C ASN A 231 10.24 -3.03 18.84
N SER A 232 9.64 -3.39 19.98
CA SER A 232 10.27 -3.18 21.30
C SER A 232 11.55 -4.01 21.47
N GLU A 233 11.53 -5.27 21.06
CA GLU A 233 12.67 -6.19 21.15
C GLU A 233 13.85 -5.72 20.30
N ILE A 234 13.61 -5.37 19.04
CA ILE A 234 14.64 -4.88 18.12
C ILE A 234 15.18 -3.54 18.62
N ARG A 235 14.31 -2.63 19.10
CA ARG A 235 14.76 -1.36 19.66
C ARG A 235 15.71 -1.57 20.85
N LYS A 236 15.36 -2.46 21.78
CA LYS A 236 16.22 -2.85 22.90
C LYS A 236 17.54 -3.46 22.43
N PHE A 237 17.48 -4.34 21.43
CA PHE A 237 18.67 -4.96 20.85
C PHE A 237 19.64 -3.91 20.28
N LEU A 238 19.13 -2.81 19.70
CA LEU A 238 19.95 -1.70 19.22
C LEU A 238 20.37 -0.69 20.29
N GLY A 239 20.07 -0.96 21.56
CA GLY A 239 20.39 -0.06 22.67
C GLY A 239 19.48 1.18 22.72
N TYR A 240 18.33 1.16 22.03
CA TYR A 240 17.33 2.19 22.21
C TYR A 240 16.54 1.94 23.50
N GLU A 241 16.61 2.93 24.38
CA GLU A 241 16.00 2.87 25.71
C GLU A 241 14.70 3.69 25.80
N ILE A 242 14.34 4.34 24.70
CA ILE A 242 13.06 5.02 24.53
C ILE A 242 12.31 4.40 23.37
N ASP A 243 10.99 4.23 23.54
CA ASP A 243 10.12 3.80 22.45
C ASP A 243 9.73 4.96 21.52
N PHE A 244 10.22 6.19 21.78
CA PHE A 244 9.93 7.37 20.97
C PHE A 244 10.66 7.36 19.63
N PRO A 245 10.05 7.94 18.56
CA PRO A 245 10.74 8.15 17.31
C PRO A 245 12.04 8.95 17.53
N LEU A 246 13.14 8.41 17.04
CA LEU A 246 14.45 9.05 17.01
C LEU A 246 14.78 9.50 15.58
N GLU A 247 15.69 10.45 15.44
CA GLU A 247 16.24 10.81 14.12
C GLU A 247 16.81 9.56 13.45
N GLY A 248 16.45 9.34 12.18
CA GLY A 248 16.79 8.15 11.42
C GLY A 248 15.82 6.98 11.58
N ASP A 249 14.88 7.00 12.53
CA ASP A 249 13.86 5.96 12.63
C ASP A 249 13.02 5.94 11.36
N LYS A 250 12.86 4.76 10.77
CA LYS A 250 11.90 4.60 9.68
C LYS A 250 10.51 4.40 10.29
N MET A 251 9.53 5.08 9.69
CA MET A 251 8.16 5.18 10.18
C MET A 251 7.16 4.75 9.10
N ILE A 252 5.95 4.37 9.53
CA ILE A 252 4.78 4.23 8.65
C ILE A 252 3.63 5.11 9.14
N CYS A 253 3.04 5.86 8.21
CA CYS A 253 1.82 6.62 8.43
C CYS A 253 0.62 5.69 8.49
N LEU A 254 -0.27 5.87 9.47
CA LEU A 254 -1.42 4.99 9.70
C LEU A 254 -2.77 5.59 9.32
N LYS A 255 -2.79 6.89 9.07
CA LYS A 255 -4.01 7.63 8.79
C LYS A 255 -3.71 8.69 7.77
N ASN A 256 -4.63 8.89 6.83
CA ASN A 256 -4.48 9.97 5.88
C ASN A 256 -4.61 11.31 6.63
N ASP A 257 -3.71 12.24 6.36
CA ASP A 257 -3.87 13.66 6.69
C ASP A 257 -3.78 14.47 5.39
N TRP A 258 -4.95 14.89 4.92
CA TRP A 258 -5.10 15.64 3.68
C TRP A 258 -4.73 17.13 3.82
N ASN A 259 -4.53 17.61 5.05
CA ASN A 259 -4.11 19.00 5.30
C ASN A 259 -2.59 19.15 5.22
N LYS A 260 -1.84 18.04 5.37
CA LYS A 260 -0.39 17.99 5.21
C LYS A 260 -0.07 17.55 3.78
N ASN A 261 0.46 18.48 2.99
CA ASN A 261 0.85 18.26 1.60
C ASN A 261 2.32 18.64 1.39
N LEU A 262 2.98 17.85 0.56
CA LEU A 262 4.33 18.05 0.06
C LEU A 262 4.20 18.14 -1.45
N ASP A 263 4.12 19.37 -1.98
CA ASP A 263 3.69 19.66 -3.35
C ASP A 263 2.36 18.95 -3.69
N ASP A 264 2.37 18.05 -4.68
CA ASP A 264 1.22 17.25 -5.14
C ASP A 264 0.94 16.01 -4.26
N ILE A 265 1.67 15.81 -3.17
CA ILE A 265 1.70 14.56 -2.40
C ILE A 265 1.14 14.79 -0.99
N SER A 266 -0.04 14.23 -0.72
CA SER A 266 -0.62 14.24 0.63
C SER A 266 -0.02 13.14 1.52
N LEU A 267 -0.01 13.36 2.83
CA LEU A 267 0.35 12.33 3.79
C LEU A 267 -0.74 11.26 3.85
N VAL A 268 -0.41 10.02 3.48
CA VAL A 268 -1.38 8.92 3.34
C VAL A 268 -1.01 7.71 4.18
N ASN A 269 -2.03 6.97 4.63
CA ASN A 269 -1.89 5.68 5.29
C ASN A 269 -1.06 4.71 4.41
N GLY A 270 -0.10 4.05 5.05
CA GLY A 270 0.87 3.16 4.41
C GLY A 270 2.10 3.89 3.87
N MET A 271 2.15 5.23 3.92
CA MET A 271 3.35 5.96 3.53
C MET A 271 4.49 5.64 4.50
N THR A 272 5.62 5.22 3.95
CA THR A 272 6.85 4.91 4.68
C THR A 272 7.88 6.00 4.45
N GLY A 273 8.71 6.25 5.46
CA GLY A 273 9.72 7.31 5.42
C GLY A 273 10.58 7.29 6.66
N TYR A 274 11.41 8.31 6.85
CA TYR A 274 12.35 8.43 7.95
C TYR A 274 12.06 9.68 8.75
N VAL A 275 12.28 9.61 10.05
CA VAL A 275 12.37 10.79 10.90
C VAL A 275 13.63 11.55 10.51
N SER A 276 13.46 12.73 9.91
CA SER A 276 14.58 13.60 9.53
C SER A 276 15.07 14.40 10.74
N LYS A 277 14.12 14.85 11.58
CA LYS A 277 14.41 15.67 12.75
C LYS A 277 13.40 15.41 13.86
N VAL A 278 13.85 15.43 15.10
CA VAL A 278 13.00 15.39 16.30
C VAL A 278 13.10 16.72 17.03
N TYR A 279 11.96 17.34 17.30
CA TYR A 279 11.90 18.58 18.06
C TYR A 279 11.64 18.29 19.53
N GLN A 280 12.53 18.76 20.40
CA GLN A 280 12.26 18.89 21.83
C GLN A 280 11.43 20.16 22.04
N GLU A 281 10.12 20.10 21.79
CA GLU A 281 9.23 21.17 22.24
C GLU A 281 8.60 20.75 23.58
N ASP A 282 8.68 21.61 24.60
CA ASP A 282 7.82 21.58 25.80
C ASP A 282 6.36 21.95 25.45
N ALA A 283 5.86 21.52 24.30
CA ALA A 283 4.54 21.87 23.81
C ALA A 283 3.50 20.92 24.41
N VAL A 284 3.20 21.12 25.69
CA VAL A 284 1.85 20.87 26.20
C VAL A 284 0.95 21.88 25.48
N SER A 285 0.48 21.54 24.28
CA SER A 285 -0.60 22.33 23.68
C SER A 285 -1.78 22.25 24.66
N GLU A 286 -2.35 23.38 25.07
CA GLU A 286 -3.50 23.42 25.99
C GLU A 286 -4.70 22.54 25.52
N LYS A 287 -4.70 22.11 24.25
CA LYS A 287 -5.70 21.21 23.65
C LYS A 287 -5.31 19.72 23.61
N LEU A 288 -4.05 19.36 23.82
CA LEU A 288 -3.56 17.98 23.76
C LEU A 288 -3.16 17.54 25.18
N LYS A 289 -4.02 16.78 25.85
CA LYS A 289 -3.80 16.24 27.21
C LYS A 289 -2.72 15.15 27.29
N TYR A 290 -1.92 14.95 26.24
CA TYR A 290 -1.01 13.81 26.10
C TYR A 290 0.40 14.27 25.79
N ASP A 291 1.36 13.60 26.40
CA ASP A 291 2.78 13.68 26.05
C ASP A 291 2.94 13.33 24.55
N SER A 292 3.71 14.11 23.81
CA SER A 292 3.77 14.04 22.35
C SER A 292 5.13 14.48 21.82
N THR A 293 5.54 13.89 20.70
CA THR A 293 6.80 14.24 20.02
C THR A 293 6.48 14.92 18.69
N VAL A 294 7.20 16.00 18.38
CA VAL A 294 7.10 16.67 17.07
C VAL A 294 8.26 16.24 16.20
N ILE A 295 7.98 15.85 14.96
CA ILE A 295 9.00 15.38 14.02
C ILE A 295 8.87 16.00 12.63
N ASP A 296 9.98 16.00 11.89
CA ASP A 296 9.94 16.09 10.43
C ASP A 296 10.01 14.68 9.84
N PHE A 297 9.09 14.37 8.93
CA PHE A 297 8.98 13.06 8.30
C PHE A 297 9.33 13.15 6.81
N GLN A 298 10.43 12.51 6.41
CA GLN A 298 10.89 12.43 5.03
C GLN A 298 10.40 11.13 4.40
N PRO A 299 9.48 11.15 3.41
CA PRO A 299 9.05 9.94 2.73
C PRO A 299 10.19 9.24 1.99
N ASP A 300 10.12 7.91 1.88
CA ASP A 300 11.21 7.09 1.31
C ASP A 300 11.50 7.32 -0.19
N PHE A 301 10.66 8.10 -0.86
CA PHE A 301 10.70 8.36 -2.30
C PHE A 301 11.06 9.81 -2.67
N THR A 302 11.26 10.70 -1.69
CA THR A 302 11.58 12.11 -1.94
C THR A 302 12.65 12.65 -1.00
N GLY A 303 13.34 13.71 -1.44
CA GLY A 303 14.27 14.49 -0.60
C GLY A 303 13.56 15.47 0.33
N ASP A 304 12.31 15.80 0.03
CA ASP A 304 11.51 16.76 0.80
C ASP A 304 10.84 16.09 2.01
N TYR A 305 10.37 16.89 2.96
CA TYR A 305 9.87 16.39 4.24
C TYR A 305 8.56 17.08 4.65
N PHE A 306 7.69 16.30 5.27
CA PHE A 306 6.51 16.81 5.97
C PHE A 306 6.97 17.42 7.30
N GLU A 307 6.84 18.73 7.41
CA GLU A 307 7.29 19.47 8.59
C GLU A 307 6.32 19.39 9.76
N LYS A 308 6.90 19.31 10.98
CA LYS A 308 6.20 19.48 12.26
C LYS A 308 4.94 18.61 12.37
N LEU A 309 5.11 17.30 12.22
CA LEU A 309 4.08 16.31 12.52
C LEU A 309 4.06 16.00 14.02
N VAL A 310 2.87 16.04 14.64
CA VAL A 310 2.70 15.78 16.08
C VAL A 310 2.32 14.30 16.31
N ILE A 311 3.08 13.62 17.16
CA ILE A 311 2.95 12.18 17.42
C ILE A 311 2.57 11.96 18.90
N PRO A 312 1.38 11.43 19.23
CA PRO A 312 0.92 11.24 20.61
C PRO A 312 1.44 9.95 21.30
N ASN A 313 1.64 10.02 22.62
CA ASN A 313 2.32 8.99 23.44
C ASN A 313 1.59 7.67 23.67
N ASP A 314 0.26 7.60 23.62
CA ASP A 314 -0.51 6.36 23.90
C ASP A 314 -0.26 5.21 22.89
N SER A 315 0.60 5.47 21.90
CA SER A 315 1.06 4.49 20.92
C SER A 315 2.16 3.56 21.46
N LEU A 316 2.98 4.02 22.41
CA LEU A 316 4.32 3.48 22.76
C LEU A 316 4.73 3.87 24.21
N THR A 317 4.55 2.99 25.20
CA THR A 317 4.93 3.18 26.63
C THR A 317 5.90 2.05 27.04
N MET A 318 7.04 2.17 27.76
CA MET A 318 7.68 3.17 28.65
C MET A 318 9.18 2.85 28.94
N MET A 319 9.97 3.91 29.23
CA MET A 319 11.13 4.09 30.17
C MET A 319 12.62 3.72 29.87
N HIS A 320 13.41 4.81 29.74
CA HIS A 320 14.75 5.21 30.27
C HIS A 320 16.12 4.67 29.78
N LEU A 321 16.83 5.56 29.04
CA LEU A 321 18.22 6.17 29.13
C LEU A 321 19.56 5.60 28.54
N SER A 322 19.76 5.87 27.23
CA SER A 322 21.02 6.27 26.54
C SER A 322 22.08 5.23 26.12
N CYS A 323 22.35 5.12 24.80
CA CYS A 323 23.64 5.48 24.17
C CYS A 323 23.56 5.34 22.62
N SER A 324 24.39 6.11 21.92
CA SER A 324 24.46 6.26 20.46
C SER A 324 25.11 5.08 19.74
N ARG A 325 24.48 4.52 18.68
CA ARG A 325 25.12 4.10 17.40
C ARG A 325 24.22 3.22 16.50
N MET A 326 24.27 3.52 15.19
CA MET A 326 24.04 2.67 14.00
C MET A 326 22.72 2.81 13.20
N ASN A 327 22.92 2.76 11.87
CA ASN A 327 21.95 2.90 10.78
C ASN A 327 21.10 1.62 10.59
N ILE A 328 19.98 1.50 11.31
CA ILE A 328 18.99 0.43 11.06
C ILE A 328 17.61 1.06 10.83
N LYS A 329 16.88 0.53 9.84
CA LYS A 329 15.67 1.13 9.30
C LYS A 329 14.41 0.46 9.88
N PHE A 330 13.80 1.07 10.88
CA PHE A 330 12.60 0.57 11.57
C PHE A 330 11.27 0.78 10.85
N ILE A 331 10.17 0.22 11.34
CA ILE A 331 8.84 0.81 11.09
C ILE A 331 8.26 1.15 12.46
N THR A 332 8.54 2.35 12.92
CA THR A 332 7.90 2.96 14.07
C THR A 332 6.58 3.62 13.60
N LEU A 333 5.49 3.35 14.30
CA LEU A 333 4.15 3.69 13.82
C LEU A 333 3.81 5.14 14.17
N LEU A 334 3.43 5.92 13.15
CA LEU A 334 3.03 7.30 13.29
C LEU A 334 1.50 7.36 13.38
N ILE A 335 0.98 7.63 14.58
CA ILE A 335 -0.43 8.02 14.73
C ILE A 335 -0.49 9.53 14.55
N MET A 336 -1.02 10.02 13.44
CA MET A 336 -1.57 11.38 13.42
C MET A 336 -3.02 11.29 13.90
N VAL A 337 -3.23 11.64 15.15
CA VAL A 337 -4.55 12.02 15.65
C VAL A 337 -4.70 13.50 15.32
N MET A 338 -5.58 13.83 14.38
CA MET A 338 -6.29 15.10 14.45
C MET A 338 -7.35 14.99 15.54
#